data_AF-A0A954F437-F1
#
_entry.id   AF-A0A954F437-F1
#
_cell.length_a   1.000
_cell.length_b   1.000
_cell.length_c   1.000
_cell.angle_alpha   90.00
_cell.angle_beta   90.00
_cell.angle_gamma   90.00
#
_symmetry.space_group_name_H-M   'P 1'
#
loop_
_entity.id
_entity.type
_entity.pdbx_description
1 polymer ?
#
loop_
_entity_poly.entity_id
_entity_poly.type
_entity_poly.pdbx_seq_one_letter_code
_entity_poly.pdbx_strand_id
1 'polypeptide(L)'
;MSSLDRSMTSARVAIPGLVLNEHHIRVPLDHSKPEGPQISVFARVVVHAEAESKDLPHLLYLQGGPGSPSPRPNGVDGWVGELCKEFRIVLLDQRGTGRSTPIHTDDLQRMGDAQTQAQYLSHFRMDS
;
A
#
# COMPACT_ATOMS: atom_id res chain seq x y z
N MET A 1 -15.27 -8.95 20.33
CA MET A 1 -14.52 -8.75 19.08
C MET A 1 -13.18 -8.14 19.47
N SER A 2 -12.14 -8.97 19.54
CA SER A 2 -10.80 -8.53 19.94
C SER A 2 -10.28 -7.55 18.90
N SER A 3 -9.90 -6.36 19.34
CA SER A 3 -9.15 -5.39 18.57
C SER A 3 -7.80 -6.04 18.22
N LEU A 4 -7.67 -6.59 17.02
CA LEU A 4 -6.38 -6.93 16.45
C LEU A 4 -5.52 -5.66 16.54
N ASP A 5 -4.45 -5.72 17.32
CA ASP A 5 -3.43 -4.67 17.41
C ASP A 5 -2.75 -4.55 16.05
N ARG A 6 -3.37 -3.77 15.16
CA ARG A 6 -2.83 -3.46 13.85
C ARG A 6 -1.73 -2.44 14.07
N SER A 7 -0.53 -2.96 14.34
CA SER A 7 0.67 -2.15 14.34
C SER A 7 0.77 -1.43 12.99
N MET A 8 0.71 -0.09 13.05
CA MET A 8 0.88 0.80 11.92
C MET A 8 2.11 1.67 12.18
N THR A 9 3.10 1.58 11.30
CA THR A 9 4.22 2.54 11.30
C THR A 9 3.95 3.63 10.27
N SER A 10 4.34 4.86 10.59
CA SER A 10 4.11 6.00 9.71
C SER A 10 5.37 6.86 9.59
N ALA A 11 5.58 7.46 8.42
CA ALA A 11 6.66 8.40 8.17
C ALA A 11 6.14 9.58 7.34
N ARG A 12 6.60 10.79 7.64
CA ARG A 12 6.29 12.00 6.87
C ARG A 12 7.49 12.39 6.02
N VAL A 13 7.27 12.62 4.73
CA VAL A 13 8.28 13.05 3.76
C VAL A 13 7.78 14.29 3.04
N ALA A 14 8.61 15.32 2.95
CA ALA A 14 8.33 16.50 2.13
C ALA A 14 9.14 16.44 0.83
N ILE A 15 8.47 16.71 -0.28
CA ILE A 15 9.07 16.84 -1.62
C ILE A 15 8.61 18.18 -2.22
N PRO A 16 9.16 18.66 -3.36
CA PRO A 16 8.75 19.94 -3.94
C PRO A 16 7.23 20.05 -4.14
N GLY A 17 6.59 20.91 -3.34
CA GLY A 17 5.16 21.22 -3.40
C GLY A 17 4.20 20.15 -2.83
N LEU A 18 4.68 18.99 -2.37
CA LEU A 18 3.83 17.94 -1.79
C LEU A 18 4.34 17.47 -0.42
N VAL A 19 3.40 17.06 0.41
CA VAL A 19 3.66 16.32 1.65
C VAL A 19 3.13 14.91 1.49
N LEU A 20 3.97 13.93 1.83
CA LEU A 20 3.69 12.50 1.74
C LEU A 20 3.65 11.92 3.15
N ASN A 21 2.54 11.31 3.52
CA ASN A 21 2.43 10.49 4.73
C ASN A 21 2.42 9.03 4.31
N GLU A 22 3.51 8.33 4.61
CA GLU A 22 3.68 6.91 4.34
C GLU A 22 3.20 6.10 5.52
N HIS A 23 2.49 5.01 5.24
CA HIS A 23 1.95 4.10 6.24
C HIS A 23 2.27 2.67 5.85
N HIS A 24 2.71 1.87 6.83
CA HIS A 24 2.78 0.42 6.72
C HIS A 24 1.83 -0.19 7.75
N ILE A 25 0.87 -0.98 7.28
CA ILE A 25 -0.15 -1.62 8.12
C ILE A 25 0.11 -3.13 8.09
N ARG A 26 0.17 -3.76 9.26
CA ARG A 26 0.21 -5.23 9.36
C ARG A 26 -1.20 -5.80 9.20
N VAL A 27 -1.34 -6.76 8.29
CA VAL A 27 -2.60 -7.46 8.02
C VAL A 27 -2.36 -8.96 7.85
N PRO A 28 -3.36 -9.82 8.12
CA PRO A 28 -3.24 -11.26 7.87
C PRO A 28 -2.92 -11.54 6.39
N LEU A 29 -2.08 -12.54 6.15
CA LEU A 29 -1.88 -13.11 4.81
C LEU A 29 -3.19 -13.73 4.31
N ASP A 30 -3.85 -14.49 5.18
CA ASP A 30 -5.14 -15.14 4.96
C ASP A 30 -6.19 -14.52 5.89
N HIS A 31 -7.18 -13.83 5.33
CA HIS A 31 -8.21 -13.16 6.11
C HIS A 31 -9.10 -14.12 6.91
N SER A 32 -9.19 -15.40 6.50
CA SER A 32 -9.90 -16.44 7.26
C SER A 32 -9.11 -16.94 8.48
N LYS A 33 -7.80 -16.66 8.54
CA LYS A 33 -6.89 -17.03 9.62
C LYS A 33 -6.21 -15.77 10.20
N PRO A 34 -6.94 -14.95 10.97
CA PRO A 34 -6.45 -13.65 11.43
C PRO A 34 -5.21 -13.74 12.34
N GLU A 35 -5.04 -14.86 13.05
CA GLU A 35 -3.88 -15.13 13.91
C GLU A 35 -2.72 -15.80 13.16
N GLY A 36 -2.85 -15.99 11.83
CA GLY A 36 -1.85 -16.59 10.97
C GLY A 36 -0.72 -15.63 10.59
N PRO A 37 0.11 -16.03 9.60
CA PRO A 37 1.17 -15.17 9.07
C PRO A 37 0.63 -13.79 8.67
N GLN A 38 1.41 -12.76 8.97
CA GLN A 38 1.05 -11.36 8.69
C GLN A 38 1.96 -10.79 7.60
N ILE A 39 1.39 -10.00 6.70
CA ILE A 39 2.10 -9.22 5.69
C ILE A 39 2.03 -7.72 6.01
N SER A 40 2.81 -6.91 5.30
CA SER A 40 2.72 -5.45 5.37
C SER A 40 2.05 -4.91 4.12
N VAL A 41 1.10 -3.99 4.30
CA VAL A 41 0.50 -3.21 3.23
C VAL A 41 0.95 -1.77 3.37
N PHE A 42 1.51 -1.23 2.30
CA PHE A 42 1.98 0.13 2.17
C PHE A 42 0.92 1.02 1.52
N ALA A 43 0.68 2.18 2.12
CA ALA A 43 -0.09 3.26 1.52
C ALA A 43 0.66 4.59 1.69
N ARG A 44 0.55 5.46 0.70
CA ARG A 44 1.06 6.83 0.78
C ARG A 44 -0.08 7.81 0.58
N VAL A 45 -0.31 8.69 1.54
CA VAL A 45 -1.24 9.80 1.41
C VAL A 45 -0.47 11.03 0.93
N VAL A 46 -0.90 11.59 -0.20
CA VAL A 46 -0.27 12.73 -0.87
C VAL A 46 -1.22 13.92 -0.78
N VAL A 47 -0.70 15.06 -0.35
CA VAL A 47 -1.43 16.33 -0.29
C VAL A 47 -0.53 17.46 -0.76
N HIS A 48 -1.12 18.51 -1.34
CA HIS A 48 -0.39 19.73 -1.66
C HIS A 48 0.11 20.38 -0.37
N ALA A 49 1.36 20.87 -0.36
CA ALA A 49 1.98 21.41 0.85
C ALA A 49 1.18 22.58 1.46
N GLU A 50 0.59 23.43 0.63
CA GLU A 50 -0.27 24.55 1.07
C GLU A 50 -1.65 24.13 1.57
N ALA A 51 -2.01 22.86 1.41
CA ALA A 51 -3.30 22.31 1.81
C ALA A 51 -3.18 21.27 2.94
N GLU A 52 -1.98 21.05 3.50
CA GLU A 52 -1.73 20.03 4.52
C GLU A 52 -2.64 20.20 5.77
N SER A 53 -2.84 21.44 6.21
CA SER A 53 -3.68 21.77 7.37
C SER A 53 -5.18 21.85 7.06
N LYS A 54 -5.57 21.80 5.78
CA LYS A 54 -6.98 21.87 5.37
C LYS A 54 -7.63 20.51 5.52
N ASP A 55 -8.91 20.49 5.88
CA ASP A 55 -9.68 19.25 5.89
C ASP A 55 -10.20 18.90 4.50
N LEU A 56 -9.42 18.12 3.75
CA LEU A 56 -9.75 17.66 2.40
C LEU A 56 -10.24 16.20 2.40
N PRO A 57 -11.21 15.85 1.53
CA PRO A 57 -11.63 14.46 1.35
C PRO A 57 -10.50 13.57 0.82
N HIS A 58 -10.59 12.27 1.10
CA HIS A 58 -9.63 11.28 0.61
C HIS A 58 -10.08 10.71 -0.74
N LEU A 59 -9.13 10.56 -1.67
CA LEU A 59 -9.35 9.89 -2.96
C LEU A 59 -8.39 8.70 -3.07
N LEU A 60 -8.94 7.48 -3.08
CA LEU A 60 -8.16 6.25 -3.23
C LEU A 60 -7.88 5.96 -4.70
N TYR A 61 -6.60 5.83 -5.03
CA TYR A 61 -6.15 5.34 -6.33
C TYR A 61 -5.84 3.85 -6.24
N LEU A 62 -6.45 3.07 -7.14
CA LEU A 62 -6.17 1.64 -7.31
C LEU A 62 -5.42 1.44 -8.63
N GLN A 63 -4.14 1.14 -8.53
CA GLN A 63 -3.30 0.82 -9.69
C GLN A 63 -3.91 -0.36 -10.47
N GLY A 64 -4.11 -0.15 -11.77
CA GLY A 64 -4.55 -1.21 -12.69
C GLY A 64 -3.43 -2.17 -13.08
N GLY A 65 -3.79 -3.24 -13.79
CA GLY A 65 -2.91 -4.38 -14.04
C GLY A 65 -2.51 -5.10 -12.74
N PRO A 66 -1.93 -6.30 -12.80
CA PRO A 66 -1.30 -6.90 -11.63
C PRO A 66 0.20 -6.57 -11.56
N GLY A 67 0.76 -6.61 -10.35
CA GLY A 67 2.21 -6.65 -10.14
C GLY A 67 2.94 -5.29 -10.13
N SER A 68 2.24 -4.18 -10.37
CA SER A 68 2.85 -2.83 -10.36
C SER A 68 2.52 -2.07 -9.08
N PRO A 69 3.48 -1.28 -8.52
CA PRO A 69 3.19 -0.37 -7.43
C PRO A 69 2.29 0.79 -7.88
N SER A 70 1.66 1.47 -6.93
CA SER A 70 1.07 2.78 -7.21
C SER A 70 2.14 3.81 -7.65
N PRO A 71 1.77 4.88 -8.37
CA PRO A 71 2.70 5.94 -8.77
C PRO A 71 3.53 6.51 -7.62
N ARG A 72 4.73 7.00 -7.94
CA ARG A 72 5.65 7.63 -7.00
C ARG A 72 5.88 9.09 -7.40
N PRO A 73 4.98 10.01 -7.02
CA PRO A 73 5.14 11.43 -7.37
C PRO A 73 6.44 11.98 -6.75
N ASN A 74 7.12 12.84 -7.50
CA ASN A 74 8.36 13.52 -7.11
C ASN A 74 8.22 15.06 -7.11
N GLY A 75 7.03 15.58 -7.44
CA GLY A 75 6.67 16.99 -7.36
C GLY A 75 5.19 17.19 -7.70
N VAL A 76 4.79 18.45 -7.88
CA VAL A 76 3.43 18.82 -8.30
C VAL A 76 3.32 18.70 -9.81
N ASP A 77 3.10 17.50 -10.31
CA ASP A 77 2.96 17.20 -11.73
C ASP A 77 1.85 16.19 -12.03
N GLY A 78 1.46 16.13 -13.31
CA GLY A 78 0.43 15.22 -13.80
C GLY A 78 -0.91 15.36 -13.08
N TRP A 79 -1.66 14.26 -13.04
CA TRP A 79 -2.98 14.21 -12.41
C TRP A 79 -2.91 14.28 -10.87
N VAL A 80 -1.82 13.80 -10.26
CA VAL A 80 -1.63 13.83 -8.80
C VAL A 80 -1.49 15.28 -8.34
N GLY A 81 -0.64 16.07 -9.01
CA GLY A 81 -0.46 17.48 -8.68
C GLY A 81 -1.75 18.28 -8.78
N GLU A 82 -2.61 17.99 -9.77
CA GLU A 82 -3.90 18.65 -9.92
C GLU A 82 -4.87 18.26 -8.79
N LEU A 83 -5.09 16.96 -8.57
CA LEU A 83 -6.07 16.49 -7.60
C LEU A 83 -5.66 16.78 -6.14
N CYS A 84 -4.35 16.90 -5.85
CA CYS A 84 -3.87 17.23 -4.51
C CYS A 84 -4.25 18.64 -4.02
N LYS A 85 -4.79 19.50 -4.89
CA LYS A 85 -5.36 20.81 -4.50
C LYS A 85 -6.69 20.67 -3.76
N GLU A 86 -7.45 19.62 -4.06
CA GLU A 86 -8.81 19.39 -3.56
C GLU A 86 -8.94 18.10 -2.73
N PHE A 87 -8.00 17.16 -2.87
CA PHE A 87 -8.03 15.85 -2.23
C PHE A 87 -6.73 15.51 -1.51
N ARG A 88 -6.85 14.65 -0.50
CA ARG A 88 -5.75 13.80 0.01
C ARG A 88 -5.74 12.52 -0.81
N ILE A 89 -4.78 12.36 -1.70
CA ILE A 89 -4.71 11.20 -2.60
C ILE A 89 -4.06 10.04 -1.88
N VAL A 90 -4.76 8.92 -1.74
CA VAL A 90 -4.23 7.68 -1.16
C VAL A 90 -3.71 6.80 -2.30
N LEU A 91 -2.39 6.66 -2.38
CA LEU A 91 -1.68 5.78 -3.30
C LEU A 91 -1.37 4.47 -2.58
N LEU A 92 -2.19 3.45 -2.85
CA LEU A 92 -2.09 2.13 -2.20
C LEU A 92 -1.28 1.18 -3.06
N ASP A 93 -0.25 0.57 -2.48
CA ASP A 93 0.35 -0.61 -3.09
C ASP A 93 -0.49 -1.82 -2.70
N GLN A 94 -1.08 -2.48 -3.70
CA GLN A 94 -1.82 -3.72 -3.46
C GLN A 94 -0.89 -4.81 -2.90
N ARG A 95 -1.45 -5.76 -2.17
CA ARG A 95 -0.72 -6.87 -1.54
C ARG A 95 0.16 -7.57 -2.58
N GLY A 96 1.44 -7.78 -2.27
CA GLY A 96 2.40 -8.42 -3.18
C GLY A 96 3.07 -7.49 -4.18
N THR A 97 2.74 -6.19 -4.17
CA THR A 97 3.29 -5.20 -5.12
C THR A 97 4.06 -4.11 -4.40
N GLY A 98 5.04 -3.49 -5.08
CA GLY A 98 5.74 -2.32 -4.57
C GLY A 98 6.40 -2.54 -3.21
N ARG A 99 5.96 -1.75 -2.22
CA ARG A 99 6.41 -1.84 -0.82
C ARG A 99 5.48 -2.70 0.06
N SER A 100 4.41 -3.26 -0.50
CA SER A 100 3.46 -4.14 0.18
C SER A 100 3.88 -5.61 0.09
N THR A 101 4.84 -6.04 0.91
CA THR A 101 5.38 -7.41 0.92
C THR A 101 5.59 -7.95 -0.52
N PRO A 102 6.49 -7.32 -1.30
CA PRO A 102 6.71 -7.70 -2.69
C PRO A 102 7.12 -9.17 -2.79
N ILE A 103 6.61 -9.84 -3.81
CA ILE A 103 6.87 -11.25 -4.05
C ILE A 103 8.12 -11.37 -4.93
N HIS A 104 9.16 -12.01 -4.41
CA HIS A 104 10.38 -12.32 -5.15
C HIS A 104 10.47 -13.81 -5.47
N THR A 105 10.97 -14.13 -6.67
CA THR A 105 11.12 -15.51 -7.13
C THR A 105 12.02 -16.33 -6.21
N ASP A 106 13.10 -15.72 -5.70
CA ASP A 106 14.03 -16.38 -4.79
C ASP A 106 13.36 -16.77 -3.46
N ASP A 107 12.44 -15.95 -2.95
CA ASP A 107 11.71 -16.24 -1.72
C ASP A 107 10.69 -17.36 -1.92
N LEU A 108 10.02 -17.38 -3.08
CA LEU A 108 9.12 -18.47 -3.46
C LEU A 108 9.85 -19.80 -3.63
N GLN A 109 11.03 -19.80 -4.26
CA GLN A 109 11.82 -21.02 -4.47
C GLN A 109 12.27 -21.67 -3.15
N ARG A 110 12.45 -20.86 -2.09
CA ARG A 110 12.75 -21.35 -0.74
C ARG A 110 11.49 -21.85 -0.01
N MET A 111 10.30 -21.58 -0.54
CA MET A 111 9.02 -21.88 0.08
C MET A 111 8.49 -23.26 -0.34
N GLY A 112 9.11 -24.31 0.19
CA GLY A 112 8.59 -25.68 0.05
C GLY A 112 8.32 -26.13 -1.39
N ASP A 113 7.27 -26.93 -1.55
CA ASP A 113 6.87 -27.49 -2.85
C ASP A 113 5.94 -26.57 -3.66
N ALA A 114 5.66 -26.95 -4.90
CA ALA A 114 4.81 -26.17 -5.81
C ALA A 114 3.39 -25.93 -5.25
N GLN A 115 2.85 -26.87 -4.48
CA GLN A 115 1.54 -26.73 -3.86
C GLN A 115 1.55 -25.64 -2.77
N THR A 116 2.60 -25.63 -1.94
CA THR A 116 2.81 -24.60 -0.92
C THR A 116 2.97 -23.22 -1.55
N GLN A 117 3.76 -23.12 -2.62
CA GLN A 117 3.95 -21.87 -3.36
C GLN A 117 2.65 -21.36 -3.99
N ALA A 118 1.89 -22.24 -4.66
CA ALA A 118 0.61 -21.88 -5.25
C ALA A 118 -0.41 -21.42 -4.20
N GLN A 119 -0.46 -22.08 -3.03
CA GLN A 119 -1.33 -21.67 -1.93
C GLN A 119 -0.94 -20.29 -1.40
N TYR A 120 0.35 -20.03 -1.18
CA TYR A 120 0.84 -18.71 -0.78
C TYR A 120 0.47 -17.63 -1.79
N LEU A 121 0.71 -17.87 -3.08
CA LEU A 121 0.41 -16.92 -4.16
C LEU A 121 -1.09 -16.66 -4.33
N SER A 122 -1.94 -17.64 -4.05
CA SER A 122 -3.40 -17.47 -4.13
C SER A 122 -3.91 -16.38 -3.18
N HIS A 123 -3.24 -16.22 -2.05
CA HIS A 123 -3.52 -15.15 -1.11
C HIS A 123 -3.11 -13.77 -1.63
N PHE A 124 -2.52 -13.55 -2.80
CA PHE A 124 -2.17 -12.20 -3.29
C PHE A 124 -3.03 -11.75 -4.48
N ARG A 125 -4.06 -12.53 -4.82
CA ARG A 125 -5.00 -12.16 -5.88
C ARG A 125 -5.92 -11.04 -5.41
N MET A 126 -6.45 -10.26 -6.34
CA MET A 126 -7.38 -9.17 -6.03
C MET A 126 -8.72 -9.64 -5.45
N ASP A 127 -9.06 -10.92 -5.62
CA ASP A 127 -10.25 -11.59 -5.08
C ASP A 127 -9.99 -12.36 -3.77
N SER A 128 -8.84 -12.16 -3.12
CA SER A 128 -8.43 -12.86 -1.89
C SER A 128 -8.80 -12.19 -0.58
#